data_AF-A0A950Z521-F1
#
_entry.id   AF-A0A950Z521-F1
#
_cell.length_a   1.000
_cell.length_b   1.000
_cell.length_c   1.000
_cell.angle_alpha   90.00
_cell.angle_beta   90.00
_cell.angle_gamma   90.00
#
_symmetry.space_group_name_H-M   'P 1'
#
loop_
_entity.id
_entity.type
_entity.pdbx_description
1 polymer ?
#
loop_
_entity_poly.entity_id
_entity_poly.type
_entity_poly.pdbx_seq_one_letter_code
_entity_poly.pdbx_strand_id
1 'polypeptide(L)' 'MHSQWTTTAFEIPGYRITNNLGVVRGIIVRSRSILGNFAAGIQTLVGGNITILTDLCERARQD' A
#
# COMPACT_ATOMS: atom_id res chain seq x y z
N MET A 1 1.81 -1.60 -13.48
CA MET A 1 0.37 -1.90 -13.53
C MET A 1 -0.35 -0.89 -14.42
N HIS A 2 -1.32 -1.30 -15.23
CA HIS A 2 -2.19 -0.37 -15.97
C HIS A 2 -3.17 0.27 -14.99
N SER A 3 -2.78 1.37 -14.33
CA SER A 3 -3.57 2.06 -13.30
C SER A 3 -4.98 2.46 -13.76
N GLN A 4 -5.20 2.59 -15.07
CA GLN A 4 -6.48 3.00 -15.66
C GLN A 4 -7.63 1.99 -15.46
N TRP A 5 -7.35 0.75 -15.06
CA TRP A 5 -8.36 -0.30 -14.85
C TRP A 5 -8.46 -0.77 -13.38
N THR A 6 -7.82 -0.06 -12.46
CA THR A 6 -7.87 -0.36 -11.02
C THR A 6 -8.65 0.72 -10.33
N THR A 7 -9.75 0.36 -9.67
CA THR A 7 -10.61 1.29 -8.95
C THR A 7 -11.07 0.67 -7.64
N THR A 8 -11.28 1.51 -6.63
CA THR A 8 -11.98 1.14 -5.39
C THR A 8 -13.49 1.31 -5.51
N ALA A 9 -13.98 1.84 -6.63
CA ALA A 9 -15.40 1.91 -6.95
C ALA A 9 -15.93 0.55 -7.47
N PHE A 10 -17.25 0.44 -7.59
CA PHE A 10 -17.91 -0.80 -8.05
C PHE A 10 -17.98 -0.93 -9.58
N GLU A 11 -17.68 0.15 -10.31
CA GLU A 11 -17.80 0.20 -11.77
C GLU A 11 -16.71 1.08 -12.39
N ILE A 12 -16.53 0.94 -13.70
CA ILE A 12 -15.66 1.78 -14.53
C ILE A 12 -16.57 2.52 -15.51
N PRO A 13 -16.71 3.85 -15.42
CA PRO A 13 -17.60 4.62 -16.28
C PRO A 13 -17.33 4.37 -17.78
N GLY A 14 -18.40 4.15 -18.55
CA GLY A 14 -18.30 3.86 -19.99
C GLY A 14 -18.04 2.40 -20.34
N TYR A 15 -17.88 1.52 -19.35
CA TYR A 15 -17.67 0.08 -19.55
C TYR A 15 -18.75 -0.76 -18.87
N ARG A 16 -18.99 -1.96 -19.41
CA ARG A 16 -19.89 -2.96 -18.82
C ARG A 16 -19.09 -4.18 -18.39
N ILE A 17 -19.26 -4.59 -17.14
CA ILE A 17 -18.69 -5.85 -16.63
C ILE A 17 -19.42 -7.02 -17.31
N THR A 18 -18.69 -7.87 -18.02
CA THR A 18 -19.24 -9.05 -18.71
C THR A 18 -19.21 -10.30 -17.83
N ASN A 19 -18.29 -10.35 -16.86
CA ASN A 19 -18.18 -11.46 -15.91
C ASN A 19 -17.48 -11.01 -14.62
N ASN A 20 -17.88 -11.57 -13.48
CA ASN A 20 -17.21 -11.37 -12.20
C ASN A 20 -16.35 -12.59 -11.87
N LEU A 21 -15.05 -12.40 -11.63
CA LEU A 21 -14.10 -13.48 -11.34
C LEU A 21 -13.86 -13.71 -9.84
N GLY A 22 -14.58 -12.98 -8.98
CA GLY A 22 -14.39 -13.00 -7.53
C GLY A 22 -13.35 -11.99 -7.04
N VAL A 23 -13.18 -11.93 -5.71
CA VAL A 23 -12.29 -10.96 -5.05
C VAL A 23 -10.86 -11.47 -5.07
N VAL A 24 -9.92 -10.61 -5.48
CA VAL A 24 -8.47 -10.87 -5.42
C VAL A 24 -7.88 -10.13 -4.23
N ARG A 25 -7.00 -10.78 -3.47
CA ARG A 25 -6.28 -10.17 -2.34
C ARG A 25 -4.79 -10.49 -2.44
N GLY A 26 -3.96 -9.45 -2.32
CA GLY A 26 -2.51 -9.57 -2.16
C GLY A 26 -2.08 -9.08 -0.78
N ILE A 27 -1.04 -9.69 -0.22
CA ILE A 27 -0.36 -9.22 0.99
C ILE A 27 1.13 -9.34 0.74
N ILE A 28 1.87 -8.28 1.04
CA ILE A 28 3.32 -8.30 1.12
C ILE A 28 3.77 -7.83 2.49
N VAL A 29 4.81 -8.48 3.01
CA VAL A 29 5.45 -8.12 4.28
C VAL A 29 6.90 -7.78 3.98
N ARG A 30 7.31 -6.56 4.33
CA ARG A 30 8.69 -6.09 4.20
C ARG A 30 9.31 -5.97 5.59
N SER A 31 10.41 -6.70 5.81
CA SER A 31 11.20 -6.55 7.03
C SER A 31 12.09 -5.30 6.96
N ARG A 32 12.38 -4.72 8.12
CA ARG A 32 13.28 -3.59 8.29
C ARG A 32 14.47 -4.03 9.14
N SER A 33 15.64 -3.47 8.85
CA SER A 33 16.82 -3.67 9.69
C SER A 33 16.59 -3.09 11.09
N ILE A 34 17.32 -3.61 12.08
CA ILE A 34 17.26 -3.16 13.49
C ILE A 34 17.46 -1.65 13.59
N LEU A 35 18.42 -1.10 12.83
CA LEU A 35 18.69 0.34 12.79
C LEU A 35 17.51 1.14 12.23
N GLY A 36 16.84 0.59 11.20
CA GLY A 36 15.66 1.20 10.59
C GLY A 36 14.43 1.19 11.49
N ASN A 37 14.31 0.21 12.39
CA ASN A 37 13.26 0.15 13.42
C ASN A 37 13.56 1.08 14.60
N PHE A 38 14.82 1.20 14.99
CA PHE A 38 15.25 2.10 16.06
C PHE A 38 15.02 3.58 15.68
N ALA A 39 15.42 3.97 14.47
CA ALA A 39 15.18 5.32 13.96
C ALA A 39 13.67 5.64 13.85
N ALA A 40 12.86 4.67 13.43
CA ALA A 40 11.40 4.81 13.44
C ALA A 40 10.87 5.03 14.86
N GLY A 41 11.38 4.28 15.85
CA GLY A 41 11.03 4.44 17.26
C GLY A 41 11.31 5.85 17.79
N ILE A 42 12.45 6.45 17.42
CA ILE A 42 12.77 7.84 17.79
C ILE A 42 11.78 8.82 17.16
N GLN A 43 11.47 8.68 15.87
CA GLN A 43 10.49 9.53 15.18
C GLN A 43 9.07 9.38 15.78
N THR A 44 8.68 8.16 16.19
CA THR A 44 7.40 7.91 16.85
C THR A 44 7.26 8.69 18.16
N LEU A 45 8.35 8.81 18.94
CA LEU A 45 8.35 9.55 20.21
C LEU A 45 8.24 11.06 20.02
N VAL A 46 8.82 11.59 18.94
CA VAL A 46 8.73 13.03 18.60
C VAL A 46 7.33 13.39 18.07
N GLY A 47 6.61 12.41 17.50
CA GLY A 47 5.27 12.59 16.95
C GLY A 47 5.27 13.22 15.55
N GLY A 48 4.10 13.25 14.92
CA GLY A 48 3.93 13.72 13.52
C GLY A 48 3.98 12.58 12.50
N ASN A 49 4.29 12.92 11.24
CA ASN A 49 4.36 11.94 10.15
C ASN A 49 5.70 11.17 10.20
N ILE A 50 5.65 9.89 10.57
CA ILE A 50 6.83 9.03 10.65
C ILE A 50 7.20 8.60 9.23
N THR A 51 7.99 9.44 8.54
CA THR A 51 8.36 9.26 7.12
C THR A 51 8.86 7.85 6.83
N ILE A 52 9.62 7.26 7.76
CA ILE A 52 10.15 5.91 7.64
C ILE A 52 9.06 4.84 7.49
N LEU A 53 7.97 4.93 8.27
CA LEU A 53 6.87 3.96 8.22
C LEU A 53 5.98 4.22 7.01
N THR A 54 5.73 5.49 6.69
CA THR A 54 4.96 5.89 5.50
C THR A 54 5.62 5.38 4.22
N ASP A 55 6.94 5.57 4.08
CA ASP A 55 7.71 5.07 2.93
C ASP A 55 7.70 3.54 2.84
N LEU A 56 7.70 2.84 4.00
CA LEU A 56 7.63 1.38 4.03
C LEU A 56 6.29 0.88 3.47
N CYS A 57 5.19 1.48 3.90
CA CYS A 57 3.85 1.14 3.42
C CYS A 57 3.70 1.42 1.93
N GLU A 58 4.25 2.53 1.43
CA GLU A 58 4.15 2.88 0.02
C GLU A 58 5.01 1.97 -0.87
N ARG A 59 6.23 1.63 -0.43
CA ARG A 59 7.04 0.62 -1.13
C ARG A 59 6.35 -0.73 -1.18
N ALA A 60 5.78 -1.18 -0.06
CA ALA A 60 5.01 -2.42 -0.01
C ALA A 60 3.77 -2.39 -0.93
N ARG A 61 3.19 -1.20 -1.20
CA ARG A 61 2.08 -1.08 -2.16
C ARG A 61 2.55 -1.13 -3.62
N GLN A 62 3.79 -0.71 -3.90
CA GLN A 62 4.37 -0.65 -5.24
C GLN A 62 5.00 -1.98 -5.70
N ASP A 63 5.32 -2.85 -4.75
CA ASP A 63 5.82 -4.21 -4.98
C ASP A 63 4.73 -5.19 -5.43
#